data_AF-C3VC52-F1
#
_entry.id   AF-C3VC52-F1
#
_cell.length_a   1.000
_cell.length_b   1.000
_cell.length_c   1.000
_cell.angle_alpha   90.00
_cell.angle_beta   90.00
_cell.angle_gamma   90.00
#
_symmetry.space_group_name_H-M   'P 1'
#
loop_
_entity.id
_entity.type
_entity.pdbx_description
1 polymer ?
#
loop_
_entity_poly.entity_id
_entity_poly.type
_entity_poly.pdbx_seq_one_letter_code
_entity_poly.pdbx_strand_id
1 'polypeptide(L)' 'MLRSSNDVTQQGSRPKTKLGRMDTTQVTLIHKILAAADERNLPLWIGGGWAIDARLGRVTRKHDDIDLTFPGRGAASSRQ' A
#
# COMPACT_ATOMS: atom_id res chain seq x y z
N MET A 1 29.76 -46.10 -21.24
CA MET A 1 28.79 -45.10 -21.74
C MET A 1 27.39 -45.55 -21.31
N LEU A 2 26.92 -45.06 -20.15
CA LEU A 2 25.57 -45.33 -19.63
C LEU A 2 24.89 -43.97 -19.46
N ARG A 3 23.76 -43.79 -20.16
CA ARG A 3 22.99 -42.54 -20.15
C ARG A 3 22.14 -42.45 -18.88
N SER A 4 22.15 -41.25 -18.32
CA SER A 4 21.47 -40.80 -17.12
C SER A 4 19.96 -41.08 -17.15
N SER A 5 19.46 -41.76 -16.11
CA SER A 5 18.05 -41.69 -15.72
C SER A 5 17.83 -40.40 -14.92
N ASN A 6 16.91 -39.57 -15.40
CA ASN A 6 16.18 -38.62 -14.57
C ASN A 6 14.86 -38.38 -15.30
N ASP A 7 13.87 -39.22 -14.98
CA ASP A 7 12.48 -38.96 -15.32
C ASP A 7 11.71 -38.58 -14.06
N VAL A 8 10.74 -37.71 -14.30
CA VAL A 8 10.02 -36.82 -13.43
C VAL A 8 9.24 -37.54 -12.34
N THR A 9 9.44 -37.12 -11.08
CA THR A 9 8.35 -37.01 -10.11
C THR A 9 8.68 -35.94 -9.07
N GLN A 10 8.44 -34.66 -9.40
CA GLN A 10 8.32 -33.60 -8.38
C GLN A 10 6.84 -33.28 -8.17
N GLN A 11 6.17 -34.10 -7.37
CA GLN A 11 4.99 -33.68 -6.60
C GLN A 11 5.35 -33.70 -5.12
N GLY A 12 5.01 -32.60 -4.45
CA GLY A 12 4.92 -32.57 -2.99
C GLY A 12 6.04 -31.81 -2.29
N SER A 13 5.92 -30.49 -2.24
CA SER A 13 5.97 -29.70 -1.00
C SER A 13 6.16 -28.22 -1.35
N ARG A 14 5.08 -27.52 -1.71
CA ARG A 14 5.08 -26.06 -1.60
C ARG A 14 5.06 -25.73 -0.10
N PRO A 15 6.07 -25.04 0.44
CA PRO A 15 6.01 -24.59 1.83
C PRO A 15 4.82 -23.64 1.99
N LYS A 16 3.91 -23.98 2.91
CA LYS A 16 2.85 -23.10 3.37
C LYS A 16 3.47 -21.98 4.22
N THR A 17 4.03 -20.97 3.58
CA THR A 17 4.54 -19.78 4.29
C THR A 17 3.92 -18.52 3.71
N LYS A 18 2.88 -18.01 4.38
CA LYS A 18 2.65 -16.58 4.64
C LYS A 18 1.31 -16.44 5.35
N LEU A 19 1.32 -16.65 6.66
CA LEU A 19 0.38 -15.91 7.50
C LEU A 19 0.63 -14.43 7.19
N GLY A 20 -0.36 -13.78 6.59
CA GLY A 20 -0.20 -12.52 5.86
C GLY A 20 0.43 -11.44 6.73
N ARG A 21 1.72 -11.16 6.51
CA ARG A 21 2.36 -9.95 7.02
C ARG A 21 1.60 -8.79 6.38
N MET A 22 0.79 -8.07 7.17
CA MET A 22 0.24 -6.79 6.73
C MET A 22 1.41 -5.95 6.26
N ASP A 23 1.33 -5.47 5.02
CA ASP A 23 2.37 -4.64 4.45
C ASP A 23 2.32 -3.27 5.12
N THR A 24 3.11 -3.11 6.18
CA THR A 24 3.22 -1.85 6.93
C THR A 24 3.96 -0.77 6.15
N THR A 25 4.55 -1.10 4.99
CA THR A 25 5.28 -0.16 4.13
C THR A 25 4.38 0.98 3.67
N GLN A 26 3.18 0.66 3.16
CA GLN A 26 2.22 1.67 2.71
C GLN A 26 1.75 2.56 3.86
N VAL A 27 1.43 2.00 5.03
CA VAL A 27 1.05 2.78 6.22
C VAL A 27 2.16 3.75 6.62
N THR A 28 3.41 3.26 6.66
CA THR A 28 4.57 4.08 6.99
C THR A 28 4.76 5.21 5.95
N LEU A 29 4.57 4.91 4.67
CA LEU A 29 4.68 5.89 3.59
C LEU A 29 3.58 6.96 3.68
N ILE A 30 2.34 6.56 3.96
CA ILE A 30 1.21 7.48 4.19
C ILE A 30 1.55 8.47 5.30
N HIS A 31 2.06 8.00 6.44
CA HIS A 31 2.46 8.89 7.54
C HIS A 31 3.58 9.86 7.14
N LYS A 32 4.59 9.39 6.41
CA LYS A 32 5.69 10.25 5.94
C LYS A 32 5.20 11.34 4.98
N ILE A 33 4.29 10.99 4.07
CA ILE A 33 3.74 11.94 3.10
C ILE A 33 2.87 12.99 3.82
N LEU A 34 1.99 12.56 4.75
CA LEU A 34 1.14 13.47 5.52
C LEU A 34 1.99 14.42 6.37
N ALA A 35 3.02 13.93 7.06
CA ALA A 35 3.92 14.78 7.83
C ALA A 35 4.63 15.83 6.95
N ALA A 36 5.11 15.42 5.78
CA ALA A 36 5.74 16.34 4.83
C ALA A 36 4.75 17.38 4.25
N ALA A 37 3.48 17.02 4.08
CA ALA A 37 2.43 17.95 3.66
C ALA A 37 2.10 18.95 4.77
N ASP A 38 2.00 18.50 6.02
CA ASP A 38 1.77 19.33 7.20
C ASP A 38 2.90 20.36 7.39
N GLU A 39 4.16 19.95 7.26
CA GLU A 39 5.34 20.85 7.30
C GLU A 39 5.28 21.99 6.26
N ARG A 40 4.53 21.79 5.16
CA ARG A 40 4.40 22.74 4.06
C ARG A 40 3.07 23.49 4.09
N ASN A 41 2.26 23.29 5.13
CA ASN A 41 0.88 23.77 5.19
C ASN A 41 0.09 23.43 3.92
N LEU A 42 0.36 22.26 3.33
CA LEU A 42 -0.31 21.77 2.13
C LEU A 42 -1.47 20.86 2.56
N PRO A 43 -2.73 21.26 2.34
CA PRO A 43 -3.85 20.37 2.56
C PRO A 43 -3.69 19.09 1.71
N LEU A 44 -3.82 17.93 2.34
CA LEU A 44 -3.71 16.63 1.68
C LEU A 44 -4.77 15.69 2.25
N TRP A 45 -5.50 15.02 1.38
CA TRP A 45 -6.54 14.07 1.75
C TRP A 45 -6.22 12.68 1.20
N ILE A 46 -6.36 11.67 2.05
CA ILE A 46 -6.33 10.27 1.64
C ILE A 46 -7.62 9.96 0.87
N GLY A 47 -7.47 9.30 -0.29
CA GLY A 47 -8.57 8.89 -1.16
C GLY A 47 -8.75 7.36 -1.20
N GLY A 48 -9.68 6.93 -2.06
CA GLY A 48 -9.87 5.53 -2.43
C GLY A 48 -10.08 4.57 -1.26
N GLY A 49 -9.49 3.37 -1.36
CA GLY A 49 -9.61 2.33 -0.34
C GLY A 49 -9.05 2.73 1.01
N TRP A 50 -7.95 3.47 1.02
CA TRP A 50 -7.31 3.96 2.24
C TRP A 50 -8.17 4.96 2.99
N ALA A 51 -8.97 5.78 2.30
CA ALA A 51 -9.91 6.71 2.95
C ALA A 51 -11.01 5.97 3.73
N ILE A 52 -11.50 4.86 3.18
CA ILE A 52 -12.51 4.00 3.83
C ILE A 52 -11.92 3.41 5.11
N ASP A 53 -10.74 2.80 5.02
CA ASP A 53 -10.08 2.19 6.17
C ASP A 53 -9.71 3.21 7.25
N ALA A 54 -9.27 4.42 6.85
CA ALA A 54 -9.04 5.53 7.77
C ALA A 54 -10.34 5.97 8.48
N ARG A 55 -11.45 6.07 7.73
CA ARG A 55 -12.77 6.42 8.30
C ARG A 55 -13.29 5.33 9.26
N LEU A 56 -12.99 4.06 8.98
CA LEU A 56 -13.35 2.92 9.81
C LEU A 56 -12.40 2.72 11.01
N GLY A 57 -11.23 3.37 11.02
CA GLY A 57 -10.22 3.22 12.07
C GLY A 57 -9.48 1.88 12.04
N ARG A 58 -9.55 1.12 10.94
CA ARG A 58 -8.85 -0.17 10.79
C ARG A 58 -8.58 -0.50 9.33
N VAL A 59 -7.48 -1.19 9.07
CA VAL A 59 -7.16 -1.74 7.73
C VAL A 59 -8.01 -2.99 7.51
N THR A 60 -8.85 -2.99 6.48
CA THR A 60 -9.82 -4.08 6.23
C THR A 60 -9.41 -5.03 5.12
N ARG A 61 -8.47 -4.62 4.26
CA ARG A 61 -7.97 -5.39 3.12
C ARG A 61 -6.58 -4.94 2.69
N LYS A 62 -5.97 -5.67 1.76
CA LYS A 62 -4.78 -5.19 1.04
C LYS A 62 -5.19 -4.09 0.05
N HIS A 63 -4.34 -3.07 -0.09
CA HIS A 63 -4.45 -2.02 -1.10
C HIS A 63 -3.25 -2.13 -2.03
N ASP A 64 -3.46 -1.97 -3.33
CA ASP A 64 -2.38 -2.08 -4.32
C ASP A 64 -1.72 -0.71 -4.58
N ASP A 65 -2.40 0.38 -4.24
CA ASP A 65 -2.02 1.77 -4.43
C ASP A 65 -2.35 2.66 -3.20
N ILE A 66 -1.97 3.94 -3.30
CA ILE A 66 -2.30 5.00 -2.34
C ILE A 66 -2.84 6.19 -3.14
N ASP A 67 -4.14 6.47 -3.00
CA ASP A 67 -4.77 7.64 -3.62
C ASP A 67 -4.63 8.88 -2.74
N LEU A 68 -4.20 9.99 -3.34
CA LEU A 68 -4.04 11.27 -2.66
C LEU A 68 -4.73 12.38 -3.44
N THR A 69 -5.51 13.21 -2.75
CA THR A 69 -6.11 14.43 -3.29
C THR A 69 -5.45 15.64 -2.65
N PHE A 70 -5.05 16.63 -3.45
CA PHE A 70 -4.39 17.86 -3.00
C PHE A 70 -4.91 19.06 -3.79
N PRO A 71 -4.75 20.30 -3.29
CA PRO A 71 -5.15 21.51 -4.00
C PRO A 71 -4.49 21.60 -5.38
N GLY A 72 -5.32 21.73 -6.41
CA GLY A 72 -4.86 22.13 -7.74
C GLY A 72 -4.29 23.55 -7.73
N ARG A 73 -3.52 23.88 -8.77
CA ARG A 73 -2.99 25.24 -8.95
C ARG A 73 -4.14 26.26 -8.92
N GLY A 74 -4.10 27.23 -8.00
CA GLY A 74 -5.10 28.30 -7.84
C GLY A 74 -6.15 28.07 -6.74
N ALA A 75 -6.24 26.88 -6.15
CA ALA A 75 -7.24 26.58 -5.12
C ALA A 75 -6.91 27.17 -3.72
N ALA A 76 -5.69 27.69 -3.52
CA ALA A 76 -5.25 28.27 -2.25
C ALA A 76 -5.72 29.71 -2.00
N SER A 77 -6.46 30.33 -2.94
CA SER A 77 -6.70 31.78 -2.94
C SER A 77 -8.15 32.21 -2.65
N SER A 78 -9.07 31.31 -2.30
CA SER A 78 -10.48 31.69 -2.12
C SER A 78 -11.02 31.35 -0.74
N ARG A 79 -10.60 32.11 0.27
CA ARG A 79 -11.38 32.43 1.48
C ARG A 79 -10.98 33.84 1.95
N GLN A 80 -11.65 34.85 1.41
CA GLN A 80 -11.93 36.12 2.12
C GLN A 80 -13.41 36.09 2.50
#